data_AF-A0A5C1AF68-F1
#
_entry.id   AF-A0A5C1AF68-F1
#
_cell.length_a   1.000
_cell.length_b   1.000
_cell.length_c   1.000
_cell.angle_alpha   90.00
_cell.angle_beta   90.00
_cell.angle_gamma   90.00
#
_symmetry.space_group_name_H-M   'P 1'
#
loop_
_entity.id
_entity.type
_entity.pdbx_description
1 polymer ?
#
loop_
_entity_poly.entity_id
_entity_poly.type
_entity_poly.pdbx_seq_one_letter_code
_entity_poly.pdbx_strand_id
1 'polypeptide(L)'
;MMRLATLALVLLPVSASAGVYSTAEPTPFAAQPDGTAEELSFKPDKSGRFKQELTKYELLLNPEKKSPERDAVLARLKTQQTPADHAADLIRLGKLDEALNVLEPHTRERVPDFRVLANLAHVYAARGDWSDAVIKHHSAWLDSEFPGDLPGTSPAQLKWLQRVEKDFYPHWLKAHQEQVAHKVPAESEDVLPLFGMKFVNDAGQYEPGKVAAAERAKLPPDAIAITQQLLLWSPTDTQLVWLLAELYAADGRFRESDILFDDCVRSRYYSNRKILMAHRDAVRRVVATLPAVADDPVLISSPVEKPKKVATLEDLGLSENSLIAFGVVFGGFAVALIGLQIRSVRRRARLRARR
;
A
#
# COMPACT_ATOMS: atom_id res chain seq x y z
N MET A 1 53.70 -6.06 -21.17
CA MET A 1 52.63 -5.03 -21.15
C MET A 1 51.39 -5.66 -20.52
N MET A 2 51.02 -5.25 -19.31
CA MET A 2 49.88 -5.82 -18.58
C MET A 2 48.78 -4.76 -18.48
N ARG A 3 47.59 -5.02 -19.05
CA ARG A 3 46.45 -4.10 -18.94
C ARG A 3 45.62 -4.50 -17.73
N LEU A 4 45.57 -3.65 -16.70
CA LEU A 4 44.54 -3.76 -15.67
C LEU A 4 43.19 -3.39 -16.32
N ALA A 5 42.22 -4.29 -16.21
CA ALA A 5 40.83 -3.99 -16.50
C ALA A 5 40.16 -3.56 -15.20
N THR A 6 39.91 -2.26 -15.03
CA THR A 6 39.20 -1.73 -13.86
C THR A 6 37.73 -2.10 -13.95
N LEU A 7 37.28 -3.05 -13.13
CA LEU A 7 35.88 -3.43 -13.05
C LEU A 7 35.10 -2.32 -12.32
N ALA A 8 34.44 -1.44 -13.09
CA ALA A 8 33.58 -0.41 -12.52
C ALA A 8 32.31 -1.06 -11.95
N LEU A 9 32.27 -1.23 -10.62
CA LEU A 9 31.09 -1.70 -9.91
C LEU A 9 30.01 -0.61 -9.96
N VAL A 10 29.06 -0.74 -10.88
CA VAL A 10 27.87 0.12 -10.93
C VAL A 10 26.99 -0.22 -9.73
N LEU A 11 27.21 0.50 -8.63
CA LEU A 11 26.26 0.59 -7.53
C LEU A 11 25.01 1.29 -8.06
N LEU A 12 24.05 0.51 -8.53
CA LEU A 12 22.71 1.00 -8.79
C LEU A 12 22.18 1.56 -7.46
N PRO A 13 21.71 2.83 -7.41
CA PRO A 13 21.05 3.33 -6.23
C PRO A 13 19.80 2.46 -6.01
N VAL A 14 19.77 1.76 -4.88
CA VAL A 14 18.58 1.00 -4.49
C VAL A 14 17.48 2.03 -4.23
N SER A 15 16.52 2.12 -5.14
CA SER A 15 15.31 2.92 -4.97
C SER A 15 14.48 2.30 -3.86
N ALA A 16 14.18 3.09 -2.85
CA ALA A 16 13.89 2.55 -1.54
C ALA A 16 12.94 3.51 -0.79
N SER A 17 12.05 2.95 0.06
CA SER A 17 10.70 3.50 0.26
C SER A 17 10.13 3.35 1.69
N ALA A 18 10.14 4.40 2.50
CA ALA A 18 9.71 4.42 3.90
C ALA A 18 8.25 4.04 4.14
N GLY A 19 8.05 3.60 5.36
CA GLY A 19 7.19 2.48 5.67
C GLY A 19 7.16 2.23 7.16
N VAL A 20 6.25 1.33 7.55
CA VAL A 20 6.44 0.38 8.64
C VAL A 20 7.95 0.15 8.86
N TYR A 21 8.45 0.55 10.02
CA TYR A 21 9.85 0.91 10.24
C TYR A 21 10.79 -0.26 9.92
N SER A 22 11.47 -0.13 8.77
CA SER A 22 12.44 -1.08 8.24
C SER A 22 13.68 -0.33 7.76
N THR A 23 14.84 -0.70 8.29
CA THR A 23 16.16 -0.16 7.90
C THR A 23 16.51 -0.43 6.43
N ALA A 24 15.78 -1.32 5.76
CA ALA A 24 15.91 -1.58 4.32
C ALA A 24 15.03 -0.66 3.44
N GLU A 25 14.13 0.14 4.01
CA GLU A 25 13.20 1.00 3.26
C GLU A 25 13.24 2.50 3.73
N PRO A 26 14.06 3.38 3.11
CA PRO A 26 14.19 4.81 3.39
C PRO A 26 13.18 5.71 2.69
N THR A 27 13.07 6.96 3.13
CA THR A 27 11.99 7.88 2.70
C THR A 27 11.99 8.18 1.19
N PRO A 28 10.88 7.95 0.46
CA PRO A 28 10.84 8.22 -0.97
C PRO A 28 10.61 9.71 -1.27
N PHE A 29 10.00 10.45 -0.34
CA PHE A 29 9.67 11.87 -0.43
C PHE A 29 10.93 12.75 -0.35
N ALA A 30 10.98 13.81 -1.16
CA ALA A 30 12.02 14.82 -1.04
C ALA A 30 11.62 15.83 0.06
N ALA A 31 12.16 15.64 1.27
CA ALA A 31 11.89 16.51 2.40
C ALA A 31 12.79 17.75 2.41
N GLN A 32 12.19 18.88 2.74
CA GLN A 32 12.81 20.20 2.76
C GLN A 32 13.28 20.58 4.17
N PRO A 33 14.27 21.49 4.33
CA PRO A 33 14.82 21.86 5.65
C PRO A 33 13.79 22.45 6.63
N ASP A 34 12.75 23.09 6.12
CA ASP A 34 11.63 23.62 6.93
C ASP A 34 10.87 22.50 7.66
N GLY A 35 10.95 21.26 7.17
CA GLY A 35 10.27 20.08 7.71
C GLY A 35 8.99 19.72 6.95
N THR A 36 8.79 20.24 5.74
CA THR A 36 7.79 19.79 4.75
C THR A 36 8.40 18.77 3.79
N ALA A 37 7.60 18.16 2.90
CA ALA A 37 8.12 17.39 1.77
C ALA A 37 7.34 17.60 0.48
N GLU A 38 8.01 17.41 -0.65
CA GLU A 38 7.40 17.36 -1.97
C GLU A 38 6.61 16.07 -2.14
N GLU A 39 5.43 16.15 -2.77
CA GLU A 39 4.64 14.97 -3.12
C GLU A 39 5.40 14.04 -4.08
N LEU A 40 5.10 12.74 -4.01
CA LEU A 40 5.45 11.82 -5.07
C LEU A 40 4.54 12.09 -6.27
N SER A 41 5.14 12.23 -7.45
CA SER A 41 4.41 12.54 -8.67
C SER A 41 3.28 11.54 -8.94
N PHE A 42 2.07 12.06 -9.14
CA PHE A 42 0.94 11.29 -9.66
C PHE A 42 0.78 11.60 -11.14
N LYS A 43 0.73 10.55 -11.97
CA LYS A 43 0.42 10.64 -13.40
C LYS A 43 -0.61 9.59 -13.79
N PRO A 44 -1.59 9.92 -14.67
CA PRO A 44 -2.62 8.98 -15.11
C PRO A 44 -2.09 7.66 -15.69
N ASP A 45 -1.03 7.76 -16.49
CA ASP A 45 -0.40 6.74 -17.34
C ASP A 45 0.40 5.64 -16.59
N LYS A 46 0.29 5.56 -15.26
CA LYS A 46 1.10 4.68 -14.37
C LYS A 46 2.60 5.01 -14.34
N SER A 47 3.07 6.07 -15.01
CA SER A 47 4.47 6.53 -14.89
C SER A 47 4.72 7.39 -13.64
N GLY A 48 3.65 7.78 -12.92
CA GLY A 48 3.72 8.53 -11.67
C GLY A 48 4.28 7.70 -10.53
N ARG A 49 5.33 8.21 -9.87
CA ARG A 49 6.08 7.54 -8.80
C ARG A 49 5.18 7.10 -7.64
N PHE A 50 4.20 7.91 -7.23
CA PHE A 50 3.28 7.52 -6.15
C PHE A 50 2.53 6.22 -6.47
N LYS A 51 1.98 6.13 -7.68
CA LYS A 51 1.17 4.98 -8.11
C LYS A 51 2.02 3.72 -8.24
N GLN A 52 3.29 3.85 -8.62
CA GLN A 52 4.25 2.75 -8.67
C GLN A 52 4.56 2.20 -7.27
N GLU A 53 4.89 3.06 -6.30
CA GLU A 53 5.12 2.63 -4.92
C GLU A 53 3.86 2.03 -4.27
N LEU A 54 2.70 2.66 -4.46
CA LEU A 54 1.43 2.14 -3.92
C LEU A 54 1.10 0.76 -4.49
N THR A 55 1.15 0.58 -5.82
CA THR A 55 0.91 -0.72 -6.46
C THR A 55 1.94 -1.77 -6.06
N LYS A 56 3.20 -1.40 -5.84
CA LYS A 56 4.22 -2.31 -5.25
C LYS A 56 3.75 -2.84 -3.89
N TYR A 57 3.29 -1.98 -2.98
CA TYR A 57 2.78 -2.44 -1.67
C TYR A 57 1.47 -3.24 -1.76
N GLU A 58 0.54 -2.87 -2.64
CA GLU A 58 -0.67 -3.65 -2.91
C GLU A 58 -0.35 -5.07 -3.43
N LEU A 59 0.70 -5.20 -4.26
CA LEU A 59 1.17 -6.50 -4.74
C LEU A 59 1.83 -7.34 -3.63
N LEU A 60 2.59 -6.71 -2.71
CA LEU A 60 3.18 -7.42 -1.58
C LEU A 60 2.11 -8.07 -0.68
N LEU A 61 0.93 -7.47 -0.54
CA LEU A 61 -0.18 -8.02 0.24
C LEU A 61 -0.91 -9.20 -0.43
N ASN A 62 -0.71 -9.44 -1.74
CA ASN A 62 -1.36 -10.54 -2.45
C ASN A 62 -0.41 -11.76 -2.59
N PRO A 63 -0.64 -12.86 -1.85
CA PRO A 63 0.27 -14.01 -1.86
C PRO A 63 0.24 -14.84 -3.16
N GLU A 64 -0.80 -14.69 -3.99
CA GLU A 64 -0.94 -15.40 -5.26
C GLU A 64 -0.20 -14.70 -6.40
N LYS A 65 0.00 -13.38 -6.29
CA LYS A 65 0.75 -12.59 -7.28
C LYS A 65 2.24 -12.67 -7.00
N LYS A 66 2.97 -13.29 -7.92
CA LYS A 66 4.44 -13.24 -7.93
C LYS A 66 4.89 -11.86 -8.42
N SER A 67 5.81 -11.23 -7.69
CA SER A 67 6.52 -10.04 -8.14
C SER A 67 7.98 -10.08 -7.63
N PRO A 68 8.94 -9.45 -8.34
CA PRO A 68 10.33 -9.39 -7.89
C PRO A 68 10.48 -8.74 -6.51
N GLU A 69 9.62 -7.77 -6.20
CA GLU A 69 9.59 -7.09 -4.90
C GLU A 69 9.17 -8.06 -3.79
N ARG A 70 8.15 -8.90 -4.02
CA ARG A 70 7.71 -9.92 -3.05
C ARG A 70 8.81 -10.96 -2.81
N ASP A 71 9.48 -11.40 -3.86
CA ASP A 71 10.63 -12.32 -3.75
C ASP A 71 11.80 -11.67 -2.99
N ALA A 72 12.04 -10.36 -3.17
CA ALA A 72 13.04 -9.61 -2.41
C ALA A 72 12.69 -9.51 -0.92
N VAL A 73 11.44 -9.19 -0.54
CA VAL A 73 11.00 -9.18 0.87
C VAL A 73 11.12 -10.58 1.49
N LEU A 74 10.70 -11.63 0.78
CA LEU A 74 10.86 -13.02 1.22
C LEU A 74 12.32 -13.48 1.35
N ALA A 75 13.25 -12.83 0.64
CA ALA A 75 14.69 -13.03 0.83
C ALA A 75 15.19 -12.30 2.08
N ARG A 76 14.79 -11.02 2.30
CA ARG A 76 15.18 -10.21 3.47
C ARG A 76 14.81 -10.88 4.79
N LEU A 77 13.60 -11.45 4.90
CA LEU A 77 13.13 -12.21 6.07
C LEU A 77 14.11 -13.30 6.55
N LYS A 78 14.91 -13.89 5.65
CA LYS A 78 15.87 -14.95 5.99
C LYS A 78 17.20 -14.42 6.56
N THR A 79 17.43 -13.11 6.41
CA THR A 79 18.68 -12.42 6.74
C THR A 79 18.51 -11.31 7.78
N GLN A 80 17.28 -11.04 8.19
CA GLN A 80 16.91 -9.91 9.03
C GLN A 80 17.38 -10.11 10.47
N GLN A 81 17.96 -9.08 11.07
CA GLN A 81 18.65 -9.18 12.36
C GLN A 81 17.86 -8.58 13.52
N THR A 82 16.99 -7.58 13.27
CA THR A 82 16.19 -6.94 14.32
C THR A 82 14.73 -7.39 14.29
N PRO A 83 14.05 -7.47 15.45
CA PRO A 83 12.61 -7.77 15.50
C PRO A 83 11.76 -6.74 14.74
N ALA A 84 12.13 -5.46 14.81
CA ALA A 84 11.42 -4.38 14.13
C ALA A 84 11.46 -4.54 12.60
N ASP A 85 12.65 -4.75 12.02
CA ASP A 85 12.82 -4.94 10.58
C ASP A 85 12.10 -6.22 10.10
N HIS A 86 12.22 -7.31 10.86
CA HIS A 86 11.57 -8.59 10.54
C HIS A 86 10.04 -8.43 10.52
N ALA A 87 9.48 -7.82 11.56
CA ALA A 87 8.05 -7.57 11.62
C ALA A 87 7.56 -6.61 10.53
N ALA A 88 8.36 -5.60 10.15
CA ALA A 88 8.01 -4.71 9.05
C ALA A 88 7.81 -5.48 7.74
N ASP A 89 8.74 -6.36 7.39
CA ASP A 89 8.64 -7.20 6.19
C ASP A 89 7.48 -8.21 6.28
N LEU A 90 7.16 -8.73 7.47
CA LEU A 90 5.96 -9.55 7.70
C LEU A 90 4.66 -8.73 7.49
N ILE A 91 4.59 -7.49 7.97
CA ILE A 91 3.45 -6.58 7.77
C ILE A 91 3.27 -6.27 6.28
N ARG A 92 4.35 -5.97 5.55
CA ARG A 92 4.30 -5.77 4.07
C ARG A 92 3.72 -6.97 3.33
N LEU A 93 3.96 -8.18 3.82
CA LEU A 93 3.47 -9.44 3.23
C LEU A 93 2.06 -9.85 3.71
N GLY A 94 1.42 -9.05 4.57
CA GLY A 94 0.11 -9.33 5.16
C GLY A 94 0.12 -10.38 6.28
N LYS A 95 1.30 -10.76 6.78
CA LYS A 95 1.50 -11.79 7.81
C LYS A 95 1.36 -11.21 9.22
N LEU A 96 0.21 -10.61 9.51
CA LEU A 96 -0.01 -9.79 10.72
C LEU A 96 0.15 -10.58 12.03
N ASP A 97 -0.31 -11.83 12.09
CA ASP A 97 -0.13 -12.68 13.28
C ASP A 97 1.34 -13.08 13.49
N GLU A 98 2.11 -13.32 12.42
CA GLU A 98 3.56 -13.60 12.53
C GLU A 98 4.30 -12.34 13.03
N ALA A 99 3.95 -11.16 12.51
CA ALA A 99 4.50 -9.89 12.97
C ALA A 99 4.18 -9.61 14.45
N LEU A 100 2.94 -9.89 14.89
CA LEU A 100 2.53 -9.75 16.29
C LEU A 100 3.38 -10.64 17.20
N ASN A 101 3.56 -11.91 16.84
CA ASN A 101 4.38 -12.88 17.59
C ASN A 101 5.87 -12.48 17.65
N VAL A 102 6.39 -11.81 16.61
CA VAL A 102 7.76 -11.27 16.61
C VAL A 102 7.87 -10.06 17.53
N LEU A 103 6.89 -9.16 17.57
CA LEU A 103 7.00 -7.87 18.28
C LEU A 103 6.56 -7.90 19.75
N GLU A 104 5.50 -8.65 20.11
CA GLU A 104 4.95 -8.65 21.47
C GLU A 104 5.98 -8.92 22.59
N PRO A 105 6.92 -9.88 22.46
CA PRO A 105 7.92 -10.15 23.51
C PRO A 105 8.77 -8.92 23.86
N HIS A 106 9.08 -8.08 22.86
CA HIS A 106 9.95 -6.91 23.01
C HIS A 106 9.23 -5.72 23.67
N THR A 107 7.89 -5.74 23.79
CA THR A 107 7.13 -4.72 24.55
C THR A 107 7.40 -4.74 26.05
N ARG A 108 8.04 -5.81 26.57
CA ARG A 108 8.36 -5.99 27.99
C ARG A 108 9.82 -5.66 28.31
N GLU A 109 10.58 -5.19 27.32
CA GLU A 109 11.94 -4.72 27.55
C GLU A 109 11.94 -3.46 28.42
N ARG A 110 13.04 -3.24 29.16
CA ARG A 110 13.13 -2.13 30.11
C ARG A 110 13.05 -0.75 29.43
N VAL A 111 13.53 -0.68 28.19
CA VAL A 111 13.40 0.47 27.30
C VAL A 111 13.04 -0.13 25.94
N PRO A 112 11.75 -0.17 25.54
CA PRO A 112 11.35 -0.74 24.26
C PRO A 112 11.88 0.10 23.09
N ASP A 113 12.15 -0.54 21.94
CA ASP A 113 12.48 0.16 20.70
C ASP A 113 11.23 0.84 20.12
N PHE A 114 11.34 2.12 19.76
CA PHE A 114 10.27 2.89 19.12
C PHE A 114 9.68 2.16 17.92
N ARG A 115 10.54 1.56 17.08
CA ARG A 115 10.15 0.86 15.85
C ARG A 115 9.36 -0.41 16.16
N VAL A 116 9.60 -1.06 17.29
CA VAL A 116 8.80 -2.21 17.76
C VAL A 116 7.38 -1.76 18.11
N LEU A 117 7.25 -0.66 18.86
CA LEU A 117 5.95 -0.13 19.29
C LEU A 117 5.15 0.50 18.14
N ALA A 118 5.81 1.23 17.24
CA ALA A 118 5.20 1.77 16.02
C ALA A 118 4.76 0.66 15.05
N ASN A 119 5.59 -0.37 14.82
CA ASN A 119 5.20 -1.51 13.99
C ASN A 119 4.05 -2.32 14.62
N LEU A 120 3.96 -2.40 15.95
CA LEU A 120 2.78 -2.96 16.62
C LEU A 120 1.52 -2.13 16.38
N ALA A 121 1.61 -0.80 16.40
CA ALA A 121 0.48 0.07 16.07
C ALA A 121 -0.02 -0.21 14.64
N HIS A 122 0.89 -0.37 13.67
CA HIS A 122 0.53 -0.80 12.31
C HIS A 122 -0.12 -2.20 12.27
N VAL A 123 0.37 -3.17 13.05
CA VAL A 123 -0.24 -4.52 13.13
C VAL A 123 -1.67 -4.45 13.63
N TYR A 124 -1.93 -3.77 14.76
CA TYR A 124 -3.28 -3.64 15.31
C TYR A 124 -4.20 -2.83 14.37
N ALA A 125 -3.71 -1.74 13.77
CA ALA A 125 -4.48 -0.97 12.79
C ALA A 125 -4.87 -1.82 11.56
N ALA A 126 -3.94 -2.61 11.01
CA ALA A 126 -4.20 -3.50 9.88
C ALA A 126 -5.16 -4.66 10.21
N ARG A 127 -5.31 -5.01 11.50
CA ARG A 127 -6.32 -5.97 11.99
C ARG A 127 -7.69 -5.32 12.24
N GLY A 128 -7.77 -3.99 12.29
CA GLY A 128 -8.95 -3.25 12.75
C GLY A 128 -9.07 -3.11 14.27
N ASP A 129 -8.01 -3.47 15.01
CA ASP A 129 -7.91 -3.39 16.47
C ASP A 129 -7.51 -1.96 16.90
N TRP A 130 -8.29 -0.96 16.48
CA TRP A 130 -7.91 0.46 16.53
C TRP A 130 -7.56 1.01 17.92
N SER A 131 -8.20 0.49 18.98
CA SER A 131 -7.88 0.90 20.35
C SER A 131 -6.48 0.49 20.77
N ASP A 132 -6.07 -0.75 20.45
CA ASP A 132 -4.70 -1.20 20.72
C ASP A 132 -3.69 -0.49 19.82
N ALA A 133 -4.06 -0.17 18.57
CA ALA A 133 -3.22 0.62 17.68
C ALA A 133 -2.90 2.02 18.25
N VAL A 134 -3.93 2.74 18.75
CA VAL A 134 -3.77 4.04 19.44
C VAL A 134 -2.90 3.89 20.69
N ILE A 135 -3.12 2.85 21.50
CA ILE A 135 -2.34 2.61 22.73
C ILE A 135 -0.87 2.34 22.40
N LYS A 136 -0.56 1.48 21.42
CA LYS A 136 0.84 1.15 21.07
C LYS A 136 1.58 2.31 20.44
N HIS A 137 0.92 3.09 19.58
CA HIS A 137 1.52 4.32 19.05
C HIS A 137 1.78 5.34 20.18
N HIS A 138 0.85 5.49 21.13
CA HIS A 138 1.06 6.37 22.27
C HIS A 138 2.23 5.92 23.17
N SER A 139 2.34 4.62 23.45
CA SER A 139 3.50 4.03 24.14
C SER A 139 4.81 4.26 23.40
N ALA A 140 4.83 4.22 22.05
CA ALA A 140 6.05 4.52 21.29
C ALA A 140 6.61 5.90 21.65
N TRP A 141 5.75 6.91 21.80
CA TRP A 141 6.15 8.28 22.15
C TRP A 141 6.39 8.55 23.65
N LEU A 142 5.88 7.69 24.55
CA LEU A 142 6.07 7.84 26.00
C LEU A 142 7.23 7.00 26.54
N ASP A 143 7.33 5.76 26.07
CA ASP A 143 8.18 4.72 26.65
C ASP A 143 9.51 4.55 25.88
N SER A 144 9.68 5.25 24.76
CA SER A 144 10.87 5.16 23.90
C SER A 144 11.22 6.46 23.18
N GLU A 145 12.43 6.55 22.61
CA GLU A 145 12.87 7.68 21.80
C GLU A 145 12.72 7.38 20.31
N PHE A 146 12.16 8.32 19.54
CA PHE A 146 12.13 8.24 18.08
C PHE A 146 13.57 8.12 17.53
N PRO A 147 13.84 7.18 16.60
CA PRO A 147 15.21 6.87 16.18
C PRO A 147 15.91 8.08 15.58
N GLY A 148 17.10 8.40 16.09
CA GLY A 148 17.97 9.48 15.60
C GLY A 148 18.61 9.19 14.23
N ASP A 149 18.57 7.95 13.78
CA ASP A 149 19.02 7.50 12.48
C ASP A 149 18.04 6.50 11.85
N LEU A 150 17.81 6.64 10.54
CA LEU A 150 17.15 5.63 9.71
C LEU A 150 18.01 5.46 8.46
N PRO A 151 18.60 4.27 8.19
CA PRO A 151 19.47 4.07 7.04
C PRO A 151 18.82 4.49 5.72
N GLY A 152 19.59 5.19 4.88
CA GLY A 152 19.12 5.76 3.61
C GLY A 152 18.21 7.00 3.73
N THR A 153 17.83 7.43 4.93
CA THR A 153 16.99 8.62 5.16
C THR A 153 17.86 9.81 5.57
N SER A 154 17.66 10.97 4.92
CA SER A 154 18.38 12.21 5.25
C SER A 154 17.85 12.86 6.54
N PRO A 155 18.60 13.76 7.20
CA PRO A 155 18.10 14.46 8.40
C PRO A 155 16.81 15.26 8.17
N ALA A 156 16.61 15.82 6.98
CA ALA A 156 15.38 16.53 6.62
C ALA A 156 14.20 15.55 6.48
N GLN A 157 14.43 14.40 5.86
CA GLN A 157 13.42 13.33 5.73
C GLN A 157 13.09 12.71 7.08
N LEU A 158 14.07 12.52 7.96
CA LEU A 158 13.87 12.02 9.32
C LEU A 158 13.01 12.99 10.15
N LYS A 159 13.32 14.29 10.12
CA LYS A 159 12.52 15.36 10.74
C LYS A 159 11.09 15.39 10.19
N TRP A 160 10.91 15.22 8.88
CA TRP A 160 9.59 15.16 8.26
C TRP A 160 8.81 13.91 8.66
N LEU A 161 9.41 12.72 8.61
CA LEU A 161 8.79 11.47 9.08
C LEU A 161 8.39 11.56 10.56
N GLN A 162 9.27 12.10 11.41
CA GLN A 162 8.99 12.32 12.82
C GLN A 162 7.73 13.19 13.02
N ARG A 163 7.54 14.20 12.17
CA ARG A 163 6.34 15.05 12.16
C ARG A 163 5.10 14.30 11.63
N VAL A 164 5.23 13.49 10.57
CA VAL A 164 4.13 12.65 10.04
C VAL A 164 3.63 11.67 11.11
N GLU A 165 4.56 10.95 11.74
CA GLU A 165 4.28 10.00 12.82
C GLU A 165 3.67 10.70 14.04
N LYS A 166 4.23 11.82 14.48
CA LYS A 166 3.79 12.50 15.71
C LYS A 166 2.45 13.23 15.57
N ASP A 167 2.26 13.96 14.47
CA ASP A 167 1.21 14.97 14.36
C ASP A 167 0.04 14.53 13.47
N PHE A 168 0.19 13.51 12.62
CA PHE A 168 -0.82 13.09 11.64
C PHE A 168 -1.25 11.62 11.77
N TYR A 169 -0.30 10.70 11.97
CA TYR A 169 -0.63 9.28 12.21
C TYR A 169 -1.59 9.03 13.39
N PRO A 170 -1.49 9.70 14.56
CA PRO A 170 -2.49 9.53 15.63
C PRO A 170 -3.86 10.11 15.29
N HIS A 171 -3.98 11.08 14.38
CA HIS A 171 -5.28 11.56 13.90
C HIS A 171 -5.93 10.53 12.97
N TRP A 172 -5.15 9.88 12.09
CA TRP A 172 -5.62 8.75 11.29
C TRP A 172 -6.12 7.59 12.17
N LEU A 173 -5.33 7.16 13.17
CA LEU A 173 -5.72 6.10 14.11
C LEU A 173 -7.01 6.44 14.87
N LYS A 174 -7.13 7.66 15.40
CA LYS A 174 -8.32 8.11 16.14
C LYS A 174 -9.56 8.18 15.26
N ALA A 175 -9.46 8.70 14.04
CA ALA A 175 -10.59 8.79 13.12
C ALA A 175 -11.23 7.41 12.86
N HIS A 176 -10.42 6.36 12.65
CA HIS A 176 -10.95 5.00 12.50
C HIS A 176 -11.45 4.40 13.81
N GLN A 177 -10.80 4.67 14.95
CA GLN A 177 -11.29 4.26 16.27
C GLN A 177 -12.70 4.83 16.53
N GLU A 178 -12.90 6.12 16.27
CA GLU A 178 -14.18 6.83 16.42
C GLU A 178 -15.24 6.28 15.45
N GLN A 179 -14.90 6.04 14.18
CA GLN A 179 -15.82 5.45 13.19
C GLN A 179 -16.34 4.08 13.62
N VAL A 180 -15.46 3.21 14.13
CA VAL A 180 -15.84 1.87 14.62
C VAL A 180 -16.65 1.97 15.92
N ALA A 181 -16.25 2.84 16.85
CA ALA A 181 -16.97 3.05 18.11
C ALA A 181 -18.39 3.60 17.89
N HIS A 182 -18.55 4.57 17.00
CA HIS A 182 -19.84 5.21 16.67
C HIS A 182 -20.66 4.44 15.63
N LYS A 183 -20.09 3.40 15.00
CA LYS A 183 -20.74 2.59 13.95
C LYS A 183 -21.33 3.46 12.84
N VAL A 184 -20.53 4.40 12.33
CA VAL A 184 -20.95 5.37 11.31
C VAL A 184 -21.58 4.62 10.12
N PRO A 185 -22.86 4.86 9.78
CA PRO A 185 -23.48 4.22 8.63
C PRO A 185 -22.77 4.61 7.33
N ALA A 186 -22.59 3.67 6.41
CA ALA A 186 -21.92 3.92 5.13
C ALA A 186 -22.61 5.03 4.29
N GLU A 187 -23.91 5.27 4.48
CA GLU A 187 -24.63 6.40 3.88
C GLU A 187 -24.10 7.78 4.32
N SER A 188 -23.63 7.86 5.58
CA SER A 188 -23.28 9.08 6.31
C SER A 188 -21.77 9.21 6.52
N GLU A 189 -20.99 8.31 5.93
CA GLU A 189 -19.53 8.31 5.97
C GLU A 189 -19.01 9.47 5.09
N ASP A 190 -18.32 10.41 5.72
CA ASP A 190 -17.72 11.60 5.10
C ASP A 190 -16.20 11.40 4.92
N VAL A 191 -15.53 12.36 4.28
CA VAL A 191 -14.07 12.33 4.03
C VAL A 191 -13.30 12.22 5.36
N LEU A 192 -12.23 11.41 5.38
CA LEU A 192 -11.37 11.23 6.55
C LEU A 192 -10.90 12.58 7.14
N PRO A 193 -11.20 12.90 8.40
CA PRO A 193 -10.95 14.22 8.99
C PRO A 193 -9.48 14.42 9.45
N LEU A 194 -8.50 13.90 8.70
CA LEU A 194 -7.07 13.88 9.05
C LEU A 194 -6.49 15.26 9.44
N PHE A 195 -6.97 16.32 8.77
CA PHE A 195 -6.53 17.70 8.97
C PHE A 195 -7.58 18.58 9.67
N GLY A 196 -8.67 18.00 10.20
CA GLY A 196 -9.77 18.76 10.83
C GLY A 196 -10.53 19.72 9.89
N MET A 197 -10.34 19.57 8.57
CA MET A 197 -10.99 20.38 7.53
C MET A 197 -12.22 19.71 6.93
N LYS A 198 -13.03 20.49 6.21
CA LYS A 198 -14.12 20.02 5.33
C LYS A 198 -13.93 20.53 3.91
N PHE A 199 -14.25 19.69 2.92
CA PHE A 199 -14.20 20.04 1.51
C PHE A 199 -15.48 20.78 1.08
N VAL A 200 -15.68 21.98 1.62
CA VAL A 200 -16.85 22.83 1.33
C VAL A 200 -16.43 24.24 0.94
N ASN A 201 -17.23 24.88 0.09
CA ASN A 201 -17.09 26.29 -0.28
C ASN A 201 -17.56 27.23 0.86
N ASP A 202 -17.47 28.55 0.67
CA ASP A 202 -17.82 29.54 1.70
C ASP A 202 -19.31 29.52 2.11
N ALA A 203 -20.18 28.85 1.33
CA ALA A 203 -21.59 28.61 1.67
C ALA A 203 -21.81 27.30 2.47
N GLY A 204 -20.73 26.59 2.82
CA GLY A 204 -20.79 25.30 3.53
C GLY A 204 -21.26 24.13 2.66
N GLN A 205 -21.23 24.26 1.34
CA GLN A 205 -21.66 23.23 0.38
C GLN A 205 -20.45 22.61 -0.33
N TYR A 206 -20.53 21.31 -0.66
CA TYR A 206 -19.49 20.66 -1.47
C TYR A 206 -19.53 21.18 -2.90
N GLU A 207 -18.38 21.66 -3.39
CA GLU A 207 -18.17 22.06 -4.78
C GLU A 207 -16.73 21.68 -5.19
N PRO A 208 -16.52 20.85 -6.23
CA PRO A 208 -15.20 20.35 -6.62
C PRO A 208 -14.16 21.46 -6.78
N GLY A 209 -13.08 21.37 -6.00
CA GLY A 209 -11.98 22.33 -6.03
C GLY A 209 -12.26 23.69 -5.39
N LYS A 210 -13.45 23.92 -4.84
CA LYS A 210 -13.75 25.09 -4.00
C LYS A 210 -13.73 24.70 -2.53
N VAL A 211 -12.65 25.08 -1.85
CA VAL A 211 -12.51 24.96 -0.40
C VAL A 211 -12.53 26.37 0.18
N ALA A 212 -13.41 26.61 1.15
CA ALA A 212 -13.53 27.87 1.87
C ALA A 212 -12.19 28.30 2.46
N ALA A 213 -11.91 29.60 2.49
CA ALA A 213 -10.60 30.10 2.93
C ALA A 213 -10.23 29.63 4.35
N ALA A 214 -11.22 29.59 5.26
CA ALA A 214 -11.05 29.12 6.64
C ALA A 214 -10.81 27.60 6.75
N GLU A 215 -11.33 26.80 5.80
CA GLU A 215 -11.08 25.36 5.76
C GLU A 215 -9.72 25.05 5.12
N ARG A 216 -9.37 25.76 4.04
CA ARG A 216 -8.06 25.60 3.39
C ARG A 216 -6.90 26.04 4.30
N ALA A 217 -7.10 27.03 5.17
CA ALA A 217 -6.11 27.47 6.15
C ALA A 217 -5.74 26.42 7.21
N LYS A 218 -6.51 25.34 7.35
CA LYS A 218 -6.20 24.21 8.25
C LYS A 218 -5.21 23.20 7.64
N LEU A 219 -5.04 23.21 6.32
CA LEU A 219 -4.14 22.28 5.64
C LEU A 219 -2.68 22.66 5.88
N PRO A 220 -1.80 21.69 6.24
CA PRO A 220 -0.37 21.89 6.10
C PRO A 220 -0.01 22.07 4.60
N PRO A 221 1.06 22.81 4.28
CA PRO A 221 1.45 23.08 2.89
C PRO A 221 1.75 21.79 2.10
N ASP A 222 2.15 20.71 2.77
CA ASP A 222 2.46 19.41 2.20
C ASP A 222 1.43 18.31 2.54
N ALA A 223 0.15 18.69 2.73
CA ALA A 223 -0.96 17.77 3.03
C ALA A 223 -1.06 16.56 2.08
N ILE A 224 -0.74 16.76 0.79
CA ILE A 224 -0.72 15.69 -0.20
C ILE A 224 0.40 14.69 0.11
N ALA A 225 1.62 15.15 0.36
CA ALA A 225 2.75 14.27 0.69
C ALA A 225 2.50 13.47 1.98
N ILE A 226 1.88 14.09 2.98
CA ILE A 226 1.46 13.43 4.24
C ILE A 226 0.43 12.33 3.95
N THR A 227 -0.65 12.63 3.23
CA THR A 227 -1.69 11.63 2.87
C THR A 227 -1.10 10.50 2.03
N GLN A 228 -0.20 10.81 1.10
CA GLN A 228 0.53 9.81 0.32
C GLN A 228 1.40 8.91 1.21
N GLN A 229 2.12 9.45 2.20
CA GLN A 229 2.95 8.63 3.11
C GLN A 229 2.11 7.68 3.97
N LEU A 230 0.95 8.15 4.46
CA LEU A 230 -0.01 7.31 5.16
C LEU A 230 -0.58 6.21 4.26
N LEU A 231 -0.81 6.47 2.96
CA LEU A 231 -1.18 5.45 1.99
C LEU A 231 -0.05 4.43 1.71
N LEU A 232 1.22 4.84 1.73
CA LEU A 232 2.33 3.88 1.64
C LEU A 232 2.47 3.04 2.91
N TRP A 233 1.91 3.48 4.04
CA TRP A 233 1.83 2.70 5.28
C TRP A 233 0.59 1.80 5.35
N SER A 234 -0.54 2.28 4.84
CA SER A 234 -1.84 1.57 4.81
C SER A 234 -2.40 1.54 3.38
N PRO A 235 -1.82 0.74 2.46
CA PRO A 235 -2.15 0.78 1.03
C PRO A 235 -3.58 0.31 0.72
N THR A 236 -4.22 -0.43 1.64
CA THR A 236 -5.60 -0.92 1.51
C THR A 236 -6.64 0.06 2.04
N ASP A 237 -6.25 1.12 2.74
CA ASP A 237 -7.19 2.12 3.25
C ASP A 237 -7.81 2.92 2.10
N THR A 238 -9.14 2.87 2.01
CA THR A 238 -9.89 3.53 0.93
C THR A 238 -10.32 4.95 1.30
N GLN A 239 -10.41 5.28 2.59
CA GLN A 239 -10.73 6.64 3.02
C GLN A 239 -9.52 7.57 2.84
N LEU A 240 -8.30 7.07 3.04
CA LEU A 240 -7.09 7.81 2.67
C LEU A 240 -7.00 8.04 1.14
N VAL A 241 -7.41 7.08 0.30
CA VAL A 241 -7.46 7.27 -1.17
C VAL A 241 -8.52 8.32 -1.54
N TRP A 242 -9.68 8.30 -0.88
CA TRP A 242 -10.71 9.34 -1.05
C TRP A 242 -10.18 10.72 -0.62
N LEU A 243 -9.58 10.85 0.56
CA LEU A 243 -8.96 12.10 1.02
C LEU A 243 -7.92 12.62 0.00
N LEU A 244 -7.07 11.75 -0.56
CA LEU A 244 -6.11 12.14 -1.60
C LEU A 244 -6.81 12.64 -2.88
N ALA A 245 -7.93 12.03 -3.28
CA ALA A 245 -8.74 12.48 -4.41
C ALA A 245 -9.31 13.89 -4.18
N GLU A 246 -9.80 14.18 -2.96
CA GLU A 246 -10.32 15.50 -2.59
C GLU A 246 -9.22 16.56 -2.53
N LEU A 247 -8.03 16.21 -2.02
CA LEU A 247 -6.86 17.10 -2.01
C LEU A 247 -6.42 17.46 -3.44
N TYR A 248 -6.40 16.51 -4.38
CA TYR A 248 -6.14 16.81 -5.79
C TYR A 248 -7.24 17.67 -6.42
N ALA A 249 -8.53 17.43 -6.10
CA ALA A 249 -9.60 18.31 -6.57
C ALA A 249 -9.42 19.74 -6.03
N ALA A 250 -9.09 19.89 -4.75
CA ALA A 250 -8.77 21.18 -4.10
C ALA A 250 -7.57 21.90 -4.73
N ASP A 251 -6.64 21.17 -5.35
CA ASP A 251 -5.50 21.72 -6.10
C ASP A 251 -5.78 21.90 -7.61
N GLY A 252 -7.03 21.69 -8.06
CA GLY A 252 -7.43 21.81 -9.47
C GLY A 252 -7.04 20.62 -10.35
N ARG A 253 -6.46 19.58 -9.76
CA ARG A 253 -5.98 18.34 -10.42
C ARG A 253 -7.10 17.32 -10.58
N PHE A 254 -8.15 17.75 -11.27
CA PHE A 254 -9.40 17.00 -11.39
C PHE A 254 -9.26 15.67 -12.12
N ARG A 255 -8.29 15.53 -13.05
CA ARG A 255 -8.06 14.27 -13.77
C ARG A 255 -7.45 13.20 -12.86
N GLU A 256 -6.49 13.58 -12.04
CA GLU A 256 -5.89 12.72 -11.01
C GLU A 256 -6.90 12.36 -9.92
N SER A 257 -7.69 13.33 -9.48
CA SER A 257 -8.81 13.15 -8.55
C SER A 257 -9.81 12.11 -9.06
N ASP A 258 -10.30 12.25 -10.30
CA ASP A 258 -11.26 11.30 -10.90
C ASP A 258 -10.72 9.86 -10.94
N ILE A 259 -9.44 9.68 -11.25
CA ILE A 259 -8.78 8.37 -11.27
C ILE A 259 -8.78 7.72 -9.87
N LEU A 260 -8.54 8.49 -8.82
CA LEU A 260 -8.55 8.00 -7.44
C LEU A 260 -9.98 7.69 -6.96
N PHE A 261 -10.95 8.56 -7.29
CA PHE A 261 -12.37 8.28 -7.03
C PHE A 261 -12.85 7.01 -7.73
N ASP A 262 -12.41 6.73 -8.95
CA ASP A 262 -12.71 5.49 -9.64
C ASP A 262 -12.02 4.26 -9.00
N ASP A 263 -10.83 4.41 -8.43
CA ASP A 263 -10.15 3.33 -7.71
C ASP A 263 -10.91 2.95 -6.42
N CYS A 264 -11.37 3.96 -5.64
CA CYS A 264 -12.27 3.74 -4.50
C CYS A 264 -13.50 2.91 -4.89
N VAL A 265 -14.19 3.30 -5.97
CA VAL A 265 -15.44 2.66 -6.39
C VAL A 265 -15.21 1.27 -6.99
N ARG A 266 -14.20 1.11 -7.85
CA ARG A 266 -14.03 -0.10 -8.69
C ARG A 266 -13.10 -1.14 -8.09
N SER A 267 -11.91 -0.72 -7.64
CA SER A 267 -10.88 -1.63 -7.12
C SER A 267 -11.15 -2.02 -5.66
N ARG A 268 -11.73 -1.08 -4.91
CA ARG A 268 -11.91 -1.16 -3.44
C ARG A 268 -13.38 -1.32 -3.01
N TYR A 269 -14.30 -1.46 -3.96
CA TYR A 269 -15.73 -1.73 -3.75
C TYR A 269 -16.46 -0.73 -2.83
N TYR A 270 -16.02 0.54 -2.77
CA TYR A 270 -16.57 1.56 -1.87
C TYR A 270 -17.85 2.26 -2.38
N SER A 271 -18.54 1.65 -3.35
CA SER A 271 -19.65 2.26 -4.11
C SER A 271 -20.93 2.53 -3.30
N ASN A 272 -21.06 1.96 -2.10
CA ASN A 272 -22.21 2.15 -1.21
C ASN A 272 -22.18 3.47 -0.41
N ARG A 273 -21.13 4.28 -0.55
CA ARG A 273 -20.97 5.57 0.16
C ARG A 273 -21.61 6.70 -0.65
N LYS A 274 -22.71 7.26 -0.14
CA LYS A 274 -23.49 8.28 -0.89
C LYS A 274 -22.71 9.58 -1.10
N ILE A 275 -21.97 10.02 -0.08
CA ILE A 275 -21.14 11.23 -0.13
C ILE A 275 -20.01 11.05 -1.16
N LEU A 276 -19.21 9.97 -1.08
CA LEU A 276 -18.19 9.60 -2.07
C LEU A 276 -18.74 9.65 -3.51
N MET A 277 -19.88 8.99 -3.75
CA MET A 277 -20.47 8.92 -5.09
C MET A 277 -20.90 10.30 -5.60
N ALA A 278 -21.49 11.14 -4.75
CA ALA A 278 -21.86 12.51 -5.11
C ALA A 278 -20.64 13.38 -5.44
N HIS A 279 -19.56 13.25 -4.67
CA HIS A 279 -18.32 13.99 -4.84
C HIS A 279 -17.61 13.58 -6.14
N ARG A 280 -17.46 12.26 -6.36
CA ARG A 280 -16.96 11.66 -7.61
C ARG A 280 -17.73 12.16 -8.83
N ASP A 281 -19.05 12.08 -8.80
CA ASP A 281 -19.87 12.46 -9.95
C ASP A 281 -19.79 13.98 -10.23
N ALA A 282 -19.55 14.80 -9.21
CA ALA A 282 -19.28 16.23 -9.37
C ALA A 282 -17.90 16.49 -9.99
N VAL A 283 -16.85 15.82 -9.54
CA VAL A 283 -15.51 15.87 -10.17
C VAL A 283 -15.58 15.40 -11.64
N ARG A 284 -16.35 14.34 -11.93
CA ARG A 284 -16.56 13.86 -13.31
C ARG A 284 -17.22 14.87 -14.22
N ARG A 285 -18.16 15.68 -13.71
CA ARG A 285 -18.75 16.79 -14.48
C ARG A 285 -17.72 17.86 -14.82
N VAL A 286 -16.76 18.14 -13.92
CA VAL A 286 -15.65 19.06 -14.22
C VAL A 286 -14.69 18.45 -15.24
N VAL A 287 -14.26 17.19 -15.05
CA VAL A 287 -13.34 16.52 -16.00
C VAL A 287 -13.90 16.43 -17.41
N ALA A 288 -15.21 16.25 -17.55
CA ALA A 288 -15.89 16.21 -18.85
C ALA A 288 -15.88 17.56 -19.61
N THR A 289 -15.64 18.69 -18.95
CA THR A 289 -15.51 20.00 -19.60
C THR A 289 -14.05 20.40 -19.86
N LEU A 290 -13.08 19.69 -19.29
CA LEU A 290 -11.66 19.96 -19.52
C LEU A 290 -11.24 19.54 -20.94
N PRO A 291 -10.41 20.34 -21.64
CA PRO A 291 -9.88 19.96 -22.94
C PRO A 291 -9.13 18.63 -22.82
N ALA A 292 -9.27 17.77 -23.84
CA ALA A 292 -8.51 16.52 -23.91
C ALA A 292 -7.03 16.84 -23.69
N VAL A 293 -6.36 16.04 -22.84
CA VAL A 293 -4.90 16.08 -22.79
C VAL A 293 -4.45 15.72 -24.19
N ALA A 294 -3.69 16.61 -24.84
CA ALA A 294 -3.05 16.25 -26.09
C ALA A 294 -2.15 15.06 -25.76
N ASP A 295 -2.41 13.91 -26.40
CA ASP A 295 -1.44 12.82 -26.43
C ASP A 295 -0.22 13.39 -27.17
N ASP A 296 0.73 13.96 -26.42
CA ASP A 296 2.06 14.22 -26.93
C ASP A 296 2.50 12.90 -27.54
N PRO A 297 2.72 12.83 -28.88
CA PRO A 297 3.04 11.58 -29.53
C PRO A 297 4.42 11.20 -29.03
N VAL A 298 4.46 10.36 -28.00
CA VAL A 298 5.70 9.87 -27.42
C VAL A 298 6.43 9.22 -28.59
N LEU A 299 7.55 9.82 -28.97
CA LEU A 299 8.43 9.32 -30.01
C LEU A 299 9.17 8.08 -29.49
N ILE A 300 8.39 7.05 -29.17
CA ILE A 300 8.80 5.65 -29.11
C ILE A 300 9.01 5.24 -30.57
N SER A 301 10.04 5.81 -31.19
CA SER A 301 10.81 5.15 -32.25
C SER A 301 11.77 4.15 -31.60
N SER A 302 11.30 3.39 -30.60
CA SER A 302 11.84 2.07 -30.37
C SER A 302 11.50 1.26 -31.63
N PRO A 303 12.48 0.69 -32.34
CA PRO A 303 12.15 -0.19 -33.44
C PRO A 303 11.28 -1.30 -32.89
N VAL A 304 10.11 -1.51 -33.48
CA VAL A 304 9.28 -2.68 -33.19
C VAL A 304 10.06 -3.89 -33.67
N GLU A 305 10.87 -4.46 -32.77
CA GLU A 305 11.43 -5.78 -32.95
C GLU A 305 10.24 -6.70 -33.14
N LYS A 306 10.05 -7.17 -34.39
CA LYS A 306 8.89 -8.00 -34.77
C LYS A 306 8.78 -9.11 -33.75
N PRO A 307 7.60 -9.34 -33.14
CA PRO A 307 7.47 -10.32 -32.07
C PRO A 307 8.06 -11.64 -32.57
N LYS A 308 9.10 -12.14 -31.88
CA LYS A 308 9.64 -13.46 -32.16
C LYS A 308 8.46 -14.43 -32.16
N LYS A 309 8.31 -15.18 -33.27
CA LYS A 309 7.28 -16.22 -33.38
C LYS A 309 7.28 -17.01 -32.08
N VAL A 310 6.15 -16.97 -31.36
CA VAL A 310 5.95 -17.86 -30.22
C VAL A 310 6.01 -19.27 -30.79
N ALA A 311 6.88 -20.11 -30.21
CA ALA A 311 7.06 -21.49 -30.67
C ALA A 311 5.70 -22.20 -30.67
N THR A 312 5.34 -22.81 -31.80
CA THR A 312 4.09 -23.58 -31.90
C THR A 312 4.22 -24.90 -31.15
N LEU A 313 3.10 -25.59 -30.91
CA LEU A 313 3.13 -26.94 -30.31
C LEU A 313 3.94 -27.95 -31.16
N GLU A 314 4.04 -27.71 -32.48
CA GLU A 314 4.87 -28.49 -33.39
C GLU A 314 6.37 -28.26 -33.16
N ASP A 315 6.81 -27.03 -32.85
CA ASP A 315 8.21 -26.70 -32.53
C ASP A 315 8.72 -27.41 -31.25
N LEU A 316 7.80 -27.87 -30.39
CA LEU A 316 8.09 -28.64 -29.18
C LEU A 316 8.04 -30.16 -29.39
N GLY A 317 7.77 -30.65 -30.61
CA GLY A 317 7.71 -32.08 -30.94
C GLY A 317 6.51 -32.82 -30.33
N LEU A 318 5.51 -32.10 -29.81
CA LEU A 318 4.33 -32.68 -29.16
C LEU A 318 3.22 -32.89 -30.18
N SER A 319 3.10 -34.12 -30.69
CA SER A 319 1.97 -34.52 -31.56
C SER A 319 0.65 -34.52 -30.79
N GLU A 320 -0.49 -34.31 -31.48
CA GLU A 320 -1.82 -34.33 -30.84
C GLU A 320 -2.09 -35.64 -30.04
N ASN A 321 -1.57 -36.77 -30.54
CA ASN A 321 -1.65 -38.06 -29.86
C ASN A 321 -0.94 -38.06 -28.49
N SER A 322 0.13 -37.28 -28.33
CA SER A 322 0.82 -37.14 -27.03
C SER A 322 -0.01 -36.36 -26.01
N LEU A 323 -0.73 -35.31 -26.45
CA LEU A 323 -1.65 -34.53 -25.61
C LEU A 323 -2.81 -35.39 -25.10
N ILE A 324 -3.39 -36.23 -25.97
CA ILE A 324 -4.45 -37.18 -25.59
C ILE A 324 -3.90 -38.21 -24.58
N ALA A 325 -2.70 -38.74 -24.80
CA ALA A 325 -2.07 -39.68 -23.86
C ALA A 325 -1.82 -39.05 -22.47
N PHE A 326 -1.33 -37.81 -22.41
CA PHE A 326 -1.20 -37.06 -21.15
C PHE A 326 -2.56 -36.86 -20.46
N GLY A 327 -3.61 -36.50 -21.20
CA GLY A 327 -4.97 -36.36 -20.67
C GLY A 327 -5.50 -37.64 -20.01
N VAL A 328 -5.29 -38.80 -20.65
CA VAL A 328 -5.71 -40.11 -20.10
C VAL A 328 -4.94 -40.46 -18.82
N VAL A 329 -3.62 -40.26 -18.78
CA VAL A 329 -2.79 -40.56 -17.61
C VAL A 329 -3.18 -39.67 -16.41
N PHE A 330 -3.31 -38.35 -16.62
CA PHE A 330 -3.72 -37.43 -15.55
C PHE A 330 -5.16 -37.68 -15.08
N GLY A 331 -6.09 -37.97 -16.00
CA GLY A 331 -7.47 -38.33 -15.66
C GLY A 331 -7.55 -39.58 -14.80
N GLY A 332 -6.82 -40.65 -15.17
CA GLY A 332 -6.72 -41.87 -14.37
C GLY A 332 -6.16 -41.63 -12.96
N PHE A 333 -5.12 -40.79 -12.85
CA PHE A 333 -4.52 -40.45 -11.56
C PHE A 333 -5.47 -39.67 -10.65
N ALA A 334 -6.23 -38.71 -11.20
CA ALA A 334 -7.24 -37.96 -10.46
C ALA A 334 -8.35 -38.87 -9.90
N VAL A 335 -8.87 -39.81 -10.71
CA VAL A 335 -9.88 -40.78 -10.27
C VAL A 335 -9.35 -41.70 -9.16
N ALA A 336 -8.09 -42.14 -9.24
CA ALA A 336 -7.45 -42.93 -8.20
C ALA A 336 -7.34 -42.18 -6.86
N LEU A 337 -6.94 -40.90 -6.90
CA LEU A 337 -6.85 -40.05 -5.70
C LEU A 337 -8.23 -39.82 -5.06
N ILE A 338 -9.28 -39.58 -5.85
CA ILE A 338 -10.67 -39.46 -5.35
C ILE A 338 -11.11 -40.76 -4.67
N GLY A 339 -10.82 -41.92 -5.28
CA GLY A 339 -11.11 -43.23 -4.70
C GLY A 339 -10.42 -43.46 -3.33
N LEU A 340 -9.16 -43.04 -3.22
CA LEU A 340 -8.39 -43.10 -1.96
C LEU A 340 -8.97 -42.16 -0.89
N GLN A 341 -9.37 -40.94 -1.26
CA GLN A 341 -10.03 -40.00 -0.34
C GLN A 341 -11.34 -40.57 0.21
N ILE A 342 -12.22 -41.09 -0.66
CA ILE A 342 -13.49 -41.73 -0.27
C ILE A 342 -13.24 -42.92 0.67
N ARG A 343 -12.24 -43.76 0.38
CA ARG A 343 -11.84 -44.89 1.25
C ARG A 343 -11.36 -44.41 2.63
N SER A 344 -10.63 -43.29 2.69
CA SER A 344 -10.18 -42.68 3.95
C SER A 344 -11.34 -42.16 4.81
N VAL A 345 -12.36 -41.57 4.17
CA VAL A 345 -13.55 -41.03 4.85
C VAL A 345 -14.41 -42.18 5.39
N ARG A 346 -14.67 -43.21 4.56
CA ARG A 346 -15.40 -44.42 5.00
C ARG A 346 -14.70 -45.15 6.15
N ARG A 347 -13.35 -45.20 6.17
CA ARG A 347 -12.59 -45.77 7.30
C ARG A 347 -12.77 -44.95 8.58
N ARG A 348 -12.72 -43.62 8.49
CA ARG A 348 -12.96 -42.71 9.63
C ARG A 348 -14.39 -42.80 10.17
N ALA A 349 -15.39 -42.90 9.31
CA ALA A 349 -16.79 -43.09 9.72
C ALA A 349 -17.01 -44.41 10.49
N ARG A 350 -16.46 -45.53 10.00
CA ARG A 350 -16.55 -46.84 10.68
C ARG A 350 -15.86 -46.89 12.05
N LEU A 351 -14.80 -46.09 12.25
CA LEU A 351 -14.12 -45.97 13.53
C LEU A 351 -14.90 -45.09 14.53
N ARG A 352 -15.67 -44.12 14.05
CA ARG A 352 -16.57 -43.31 14.89
C ARG A 352 -17.82 -44.09 15.33
N ALA A 353 -18.37 -44.95 14.47
CA ALA A 353 -19.53 -45.80 14.80
C ALA A 353 -19.20 -47.03 15.69
N ARG A 354 -17.99 -47.11 16.24
CA ARG A 354 -17.52 -48.14 17.20
C ARG A 354 -17.04 -47.55 18.52
N ARG A 355 -17.29 -46.25 18.72
CA ARG A 355 -17.18 -45.52 19.99
C ARG A 355 -18.58 -45.06 20.37
#